data_AF-K2E581-F1
#
_entry.id   AF-K2E581-F1
#
_cell.length_a   1.000
_cell.length_b   1.000
_cell.length_c   1.000
_cell.angle_alpha   90.00
_cell.angle_beta   90.00
_cell.angle_gamma   90.00
#
_symmetry.space_group_name_H-M   'P 1'
#
loop_
_entity.id
_entity.type
_entity.pdbx_description
1 polymer ?
#
loop_
_entity_poly.entity_id
_entity_poly.type
_entity_poly.pdbx_seq_one_letter_code
_entity_poly.pdbx_strand_id
1 'polypeptide(L)'
;MQYLANIIMWVITPFIFLITRNPLTGPWRIFFALGALLWLVVDSFLFSKDNQKRKLFDVIIFALFLIGATNWFYSPFFFLFYLLAIGITFIFSTSAGLGFIVSLVLLFMFNVGEVDVAYDSLILLSLLGTFPVAMYLRKEYLRLQEGQKHILILKKQAESANTTVEELLSNIVTYASAELRQPLINIKNYSHVLITAKKLSTEKMQTYLNRIYTSAQNALLQINKFDEESTGMKIKSSL
;
A
#
# COMPACT_ATOMS: atom_id res chain seq x y z
N MET A 1 6.72 19.65 3.35
CA MET A 1 5.90 19.55 4.58
C MET A 1 6.64 18.96 5.79
N GLN A 2 7.51 17.95 5.67
CA GLN A 2 8.21 17.36 6.83
C GLN A 2 9.07 18.37 7.62
N TYR A 3 9.79 19.26 6.94
CA TYR A 3 10.58 20.31 7.62
C TYR A 3 9.70 21.30 8.41
N LEU A 4 8.54 21.67 7.86
CA LEU A 4 7.56 22.52 8.56
C LEU A 4 7.04 21.82 9.83
N ALA A 5 6.69 20.54 9.73
CA ALA A 5 6.25 19.78 10.91
C ALA A 5 7.33 19.70 12.00
N ASN A 6 8.60 19.52 11.61
CA ASN A 6 9.71 19.53 12.58
C ASN A 6 9.78 20.88 13.30
N ILE A 7 9.85 21.99 12.55
CA ILE A 7 9.93 23.35 13.12
C ILE A 7 8.74 23.62 14.04
N ILE A 8 7.52 23.26 13.61
CA ILE A 8 6.31 23.43 14.41
C ILE A 8 6.43 22.66 15.72
N MET A 9 6.89 21.41 15.72
CA MET A 9 7.01 20.61 16.95
C MET A 9 8.02 21.16 17.96
N TRP A 10 9.14 21.73 17.46
CA TRP A 10 10.14 22.41 18.28
C TRP A 10 9.61 23.68 18.94
N VAL A 11 8.70 24.40 18.28
CA VAL A 11 8.18 25.69 18.76
C VAL A 11 6.90 25.52 19.58
N ILE A 12 6.01 24.61 19.18
CA ILE A 12 4.68 24.47 19.78
C ILE A 12 4.75 23.91 21.20
N THR A 13 5.69 22.99 21.48
CA THR A 13 5.81 22.37 22.79
C THR A 13 6.25 23.38 23.86
N PRO A 14 7.35 24.15 23.66
CA PRO A 14 7.69 25.26 24.55
C PRO A 14 6.61 26.34 24.62
N PHE A 15 5.96 26.66 23.51
CA PHE A 15 4.91 27.68 23.49
C PHE A 15 3.72 27.29 24.38
N ILE A 16 3.19 26.07 24.24
CA ILE A 16 2.10 25.58 25.08
C ILE A 16 2.54 25.47 26.54
N PHE A 17 3.79 25.04 26.80
CA PHE A 17 4.35 25.01 28.15
C PHE A 17 4.37 26.40 28.80
N LEU A 18 4.88 27.42 28.11
CA LEU A 18 4.94 28.79 28.62
C LEU A 18 3.54 29.37 28.85
N ILE A 19 2.61 29.14 27.93
CA ILE A 19 1.21 29.58 28.09
C ILE A 19 0.57 28.94 29.30
N THR A 20 0.75 27.64 29.50
CA THR A 20 0.07 26.92 30.58
C THR A 20 0.74 27.15 31.93
N ARG A 21 2.06 27.36 32.00
CA ARG A 21 2.76 27.62 33.26
C ARG A 21 2.62 29.07 33.75
N ASN A 22 2.26 30.01 32.87
CA ASN A 22 2.06 31.41 33.24
C ASN A 22 0.97 31.53 34.34
N PRO A 23 1.22 32.28 35.44
CA PRO A 23 0.22 32.47 36.49
C PRO A 23 -1.04 33.20 36.01
N LEU A 24 -0.93 34.10 35.02
CA LEU A 24 -2.07 34.87 34.49
C LEU A 24 -3.12 33.98 33.79
N THR A 25 -2.66 32.90 33.18
CA THR A 25 -3.52 31.93 32.47
C THR A 25 -3.94 30.77 33.36
N GLY A 26 -3.55 30.76 34.63
CA GLY A 26 -3.82 29.69 35.60
C GLY A 26 -5.27 29.23 35.65
N PRO A 27 -6.25 30.14 35.87
CA PRO A 27 -7.67 29.81 35.88
C PRO A 27 -8.19 29.28 34.53
N TRP A 28 -7.52 29.65 33.43
CA TRP A 28 -7.93 29.35 32.06
C TRP A 28 -7.37 28.03 31.52
N ARG A 29 -6.47 27.36 32.26
CA ARG A 29 -5.79 26.13 31.83
C ARG A 29 -6.75 25.04 31.38
N ILE A 30 -7.78 24.76 32.17
CA ILE A 30 -8.79 23.73 31.84
C ILE A 30 -9.62 24.13 30.63
N PHE A 31 -9.92 25.43 30.47
CA PHE A 31 -10.64 25.94 29.31
C PHE A 31 -9.83 25.77 28.01
N PHE A 32 -8.50 25.90 28.06
CA PHE A 32 -7.66 25.60 26.89
C PHE A 32 -7.70 24.11 26.51
N ALA A 33 -7.63 23.21 27.50
CA ALA A 33 -7.75 21.77 27.26
C ALA A 33 -9.15 21.40 26.69
N LEU A 34 -10.21 21.99 27.25
CA LEU A 34 -11.57 21.82 26.76
C LEU A 34 -11.75 22.39 25.35
N GLY A 35 -11.18 23.57 25.08
CA GLY A 35 -11.18 24.19 23.76
C GLY A 35 -10.48 23.33 22.72
N ALA A 36 -9.33 22.75 23.06
CA ALA A 36 -8.63 21.81 22.19
C ALA A 36 -9.43 20.51 21.95
N LEU A 37 -10.16 20.02 22.95
CA LEU A 37 -11.06 18.87 22.79
C LEU A 37 -12.23 19.18 21.86
N LEU A 38 -12.89 20.33 22.05
CA LEU A 38 -13.96 20.79 21.17
C LEU A 38 -13.45 20.96 19.74
N TRP A 39 -12.26 21.55 19.58
CA TRP A 39 -11.60 21.66 18.27
C TRP A 39 -11.38 20.30 17.61
N LEU A 40 -10.89 19.30 18.37
CA LEU A 40 -10.69 17.94 17.86
C LEU A 40 -12.00 17.32 17.36
N VAL A 41 -13.09 17.49 18.12
CA VAL A 41 -14.43 17.00 17.72
C VAL A 41 -14.91 17.70 16.44
N VAL A 42 -14.76 19.02 16.38
CA VAL A 42 -15.14 19.84 15.21
C VAL A 42 -14.30 19.48 13.99
N ASP A 43 -12.99 19.33 14.13
CA ASP A 43 -12.11 18.94 13.02
C ASP A 43 -12.46 17.56 12.48
N SER A 44 -12.75 16.61 13.39
CA SER A 44 -13.17 15.26 13.02
C SER A 44 -14.47 15.26 12.21
N PHE A 45 -15.45 16.11 12.57
CA PHE A 45 -16.73 16.21 11.88
C PHE A 45 -16.65 16.99 10.55
N LEU A 46 -16.00 18.16 10.53
CA LEU A 46 -15.99 19.05 9.36
C LEU A 46 -14.97 18.63 8.30
N PHE A 47 -13.83 18.09 8.71
CA PHE A 47 -12.70 17.86 7.82
C PHE A 47 -12.34 16.38 7.72
N SER A 48 -13.35 15.51 7.73
CA SER A 48 -13.23 14.04 7.69
C SER A 48 -12.50 13.46 6.46
N LYS A 49 -12.12 14.27 5.47
CA LYS A 49 -11.28 13.84 4.34
C LYS A 49 -9.83 13.59 4.79
N ASP A 50 -9.57 12.31 5.04
CA ASP A 50 -8.30 11.56 4.95
C ASP A 50 -6.98 12.32 5.10
N ASN A 51 -6.84 13.11 6.16
CA ASN A 51 -5.56 13.72 6.52
C ASN A 51 -5.16 13.27 7.93
N GLN A 52 -4.75 12.00 8.03
CA GLN A 52 -4.34 11.35 9.28
C GLN A 52 -3.30 12.18 10.06
N LYS A 53 -2.37 12.85 9.35
CA LYS A 53 -1.34 13.70 9.96
C LYS A 53 -1.92 14.91 10.67
N ARG A 54 -2.99 15.52 10.15
CA ARG A 54 -3.65 16.66 10.79
C ARG A 54 -4.36 16.22 12.08
N LYS A 55 -5.16 15.16 12.00
CA LYS A 55 -5.86 14.62 13.18
C LYS A 55 -4.90 14.28 14.31
N LEU A 56 -3.75 13.69 13.99
CA LEU A 56 -2.71 13.38 14.98
C LEU A 56 -2.05 14.63 15.55
N PHE A 57 -1.87 15.68 14.75
CA PHE A 57 -1.39 16.96 15.23
C PHE A 57 -2.38 17.61 16.21
N ASP A 58 -3.68 17.57 15.92
CA ASP A 58 -4.72 18.06 16.84
C ASP A 58 -4.76 17.26 18.15
N VAL A 59 -4.59 15.94 18.08
CA VAL A 59 -4.45 15.06 19.27
C VAL A 59 -3.23 15.44 20.10
N ILE A 60 -2.09 15.74 19.47
CA ILE A 60 -0.88 16.19 20.16
C ILE A 60 -1.15 17.51 20.91
N ILE A 61 -1.75 18.49 20.23
CA ILE A 61 -2.08 19.79 20.85
C ILE A 61 -3.01 19.59 22.05
N PHE A 62 -4.06 18.80 21.88
CA PHE A 62 -4.99 18.47 22.95
C PHE A 62 -4.28 17.82 24.14
N ALA A 63 -3.46 16.80 23.89
CA ALA A 63 -2.70 16.13 24.93
C ALA A 63 -1.73 17.08 25.67
N LEU A 64 -1.05 17.98 24.96
CA LEU A 64 -0.18 18.98 25.57
C LEU A 64 -0.94 19.95 26.47
N PHE A 65 -2.11 20.42 26.05
CA PHE A 65 -2.95 21.26 26.90
C PHE A 65 -3.52 20.50 28.10
N LEU A 66 -3.91 19.23 27.93
CA LEU A 66 -4.40 18.38 29.02
C LEU A 66 -3.32 18.17 30.09
N ILE A 67 -2.11 17.82 29.67
CA ILE A 67 -0.99 17.61 30.58
C ILE A 67 -0.57 18.94 31.22
N GLY A 68 -0.58 20.04 30.47
CA GLY A 68 -0.28 21.36 31.01
C GLY A 68 -1.31 21.85 32.02
N ALA A 69 -2.59 21.52 31.83
CA ALA A 69 -3.65 21.84 32.79
C ALA A 69 -3.51 21.07 34.11
N THR A 70 -2.82 19.93 34.09
CA THR A 70 -2.61 19.05 35.25
C THR A 70 -1.20 19.15 35.83
N ASN A 71 -0.52 20.29 35.62
CA ASN A 71 0.82 20.61 36.15
C ASN A 71 2.01 19.85 35.53
N TRP A 72 1.95 19.51 34.23
CA TRP A 72 3.09 19.03 33.44
C TRP A 72 3.86 17.86 34.08
N PHE A 73 4.96 18.17 34.77
CA PHE A 73 5.88 17.20 35.34
C PHE A 73 5.23 16.32 36.41
N TYR A 74 4.31 16.88 37.19
CA TYR A 74 3.55 16.16 38.23
C TYR A 74 2.17 15.69 37.74
N SER A 75 1.94 15.73 36.43
CA SER A 75 0.66 15.32 35.86
C SER A 75 0.46 13.80 35.99
N PRO A 76 -0.74 13.33 36.38
CA PRO A 76 -1.07 11.90 36.29
C PRO A 76 -1.04 11.39 34.84
N PHE A 77 -1.07 12.29 33.86
CA PHE A 77 -0.98 11.99 32.43
C PHE A 77 0.44 12.10 31.88
N PHE A 78 1.48 12.19 32.72
CA PHE A 78 2.87 12.28 32.26
C PHE A 78 3.25 11.18 31.27
N PHE A 79 2.70 9.97 31.44
CA PHE A 79 2.96 8.84 30.53
C PHE A 79 2.59 9.12 29.07
N LEU A 80 1.65 10.06 28.83
CA LEU A 80 1.30 10.49 27.47
C LEU A 80 2.49 11.12 26.76
N PHE A 81 3.45 11.74 27.45
CA PHE A 81 4.66 12.25 26.79
C PHE A 81 5.47 11.16 26.12
N TYR A 82 5.57 9.97 26.74
CA TYR A 82 6.25 8.84 26.13
C TYR A 82 5.51 8.38 24.87
N LEU A 83 4.17 8.26 24.95
CA LEU A 83 3.33 7.86 23.83
C LEU A 83 3.39 8.90 22.68
N LEU A 84 3.32 10.18 23.01
CA LEU A 84 3.45 11.28 22.06
C LEU A 84 4.81 11.25 21.40
N ALA A 85 5.90 11.07 22.15
CA ALA A 85 7.25 11.02 21.59
C ALA A 85 7.40 9.89 20.57
N ILE A 86 6.87 8.70 20.88
CA ILE A 86 6.81 7.56 19.95
C ILE A 86 5.94 7.92 18.74
N GLY A 87 4.71 8.40 18.95
CA GLY A 87 3.79 8.76 17.88
C GLY A 87 4.37 9.80 16.91
N ILE A 88 4.96 10.88 17.45
CA ILE A 88 5.59 11.95 16.68
C ILE A 88 6.75 11.38 15.84
N THR A 89 7.58 10.53 16.45
CA THR A 89 8.70 9.86 15.77
C THR A 89 8.20 9.04 14.59
N PHE A 90 7.13 8.28 14.77
CA PHE A 90 6.56 7.41 13.74
C PHE A 90 5.93 8.19 12.58
N ILE A 91 5.10 9.18 12.89
CA ILE A 91 4.22 9.84 11.92
C ILE A 91 4.95 10.94 11.14
N PHE A 92 5.84 11.69 11.80
CA PHE A 92 6.49 12.84 11.20
C PHE A 92 7.93 12.52 10.79
N SER A 93 8.84 12.56 11.75
CA SER A 93 10.27 12.33 11.54
C SER A 93 10.98 12.03 12.87
N THR A 94 12.15 11.40 12.81
CA THR A 94 12.93 11.04 14.02
C THR A 94 13.50 12.30 14.63
N SER A 95 13.80 13.28 13.78
CA SER A 95 14.18 14.63 14.20
C SER A 95 13.05 15.35 14.94
N ALA A 96 11.78 15.21 14.53
CA ALA A 96 10.64 15.79 15.25
C ALA A 96 10.47 15.14 16.63
N GLY A 97 10.57 13.82 16.71
CA GLY A 97 10.50 13.09 17.98
C GLY A 97 11.65 13.44 18.93
N LEU A 98 12.87 13.51 18.41
CA LEU A 98 14.03 13.98 19.17
C LEU A 98 13.83 15.41 19.66
N GLY A 99 13.37 16.31 18.79
CA GLY A 99 13.12 17.70 19.15
C GLY A 99 12.07 17.86 20.22
N PHE A 100 11.01 17.05 20.16
CA PHE A 100 10.00 16.98 21.21
C PHE A 100 10.58 16.54 22.56
N ILE A 101 11.31 15.43 22.59
CA ILE A 101 11.93 14.91 23.82
C ILE A 101 12.93 15.91 24.39
N VAL A 102 13.82 16.45 23.55
CA VAL A 102 14.82 17.44 23.99
C VAL A 102 14.14 18.70 24.53
N SER A 103 13.09 19.19 23.88
CA SER A 103 12.33 20.34 24.37
C SER A 103 11.73 20.05 25.74
N LEU A 104 11.09 18.89 25.94
CA LEU A 104 10.53 18.52 27.23
C LEU A 104 11.60 18.38 28.32
N VAL A 105 12.72 17.72 28.03
CA VAL A 105 13.82 17.57 28.98
C VAL A 105 14.35 18.94 29.40
N LEU A 106 14.60 19.84 28.45
CA LEU A 106 15.06 21.20 28.75
C LEU A 106 14.05 21.99 29.60
N LEU A 107 12.76 21.88 29.29
CA LEU A 107 11.71 22.57 30.04
C LEU A 107 11.53 22.00 31.46
N PHE A 108 11.71 20.69 31.63
CA PHE A 108 11.55 20.02 32.92
C PHE A 108 12.80 20.06 33.79
N MET A 109 13.99 20.27 33.23
CA MET A 109 15.21 20.50 34.02
C MET A 109 15.05 21.65 35.01
N PHE A 110 14.24 22.67 34.69
CA PHE A 110 13.95 23.78 35.60
C PHE A 110 13.06 23.42 36.80
N ASN A 111 12.40 22.25 36.77
CA ASN A 111 11.52 21.79 37.84
C ASN A 111 12.19 20.72 38.73
N VAL A 112 13.42 20.31 38.41
CA VAL A 112 14.14 19.28 39.16
C VAL A 112 14.46 19.80 40.56
N GLY A 113 14.05 19.02 41.58
CA GLY A 113 14.27 19.36 42.98
C GLY A 113 13.11 20.10 43.64
N GLU A 114 11.97 20.28 42.95
CA GLU A 114 10.73 20.76 43.59
C GLU A 114 10.15 19.71 44.57
N VAL A 115 10.37 18.40 44.34
CA VAL A 115 9.92 17.31 45.23
C VAL A 115 11.09 16.47 45.73
N ASP A 116 11.78 15.76 44.83
CA ASP A 116 12.96 14.95 45.15
C ASP A 116 13.89 14.86 43.94
N VAL A 117 15.14 15.27 44.12
CA VAL A 117 16.10 15.37 43.01
C VAL A 117 16.37 14.02 42.35
N ALA A 118 16.42 12.92 43.12
CA ALA A 118 16.73 11.60 42.60
C ALA A 118 15.55 11.05 41.79
N TYR A 119 14.34 11.18 42.30
CA TYR A 119 13.11 10.79 41.61
C TYR A 119 12.91 11.60 40.33
N ASP A 120 13.08 12.92 40.40
CA ASP A 120 12.89 13.82 39.26
C ASP A 120 13.91 13.52 38.15
N SER A 121 15.16 13.22 38.53
CA SER A 121 16.22 12.82 37.60
C SER A 121 15.92 11.48 36.93
N LEU A 122 15.35 10.52 37.66
CA LEU A 122 14.95 9.23 37.11
C LEU A 122 13.85 9.41 36.06
N ILE A 123 12.86 10.27 36.32
CA ILE A 123 11.80 10.59 35.35
C ILE A 123 12.41 11.20 34.08
N LEU A 124 13.31 12.18 34.19
CA LEU A 124 13.96 12.77 33.01
C LEU A 124 14.78 11.74 32.22
N LEU A 125 15.51 10.87 32.92
CA LEU A 125 16.28 9.80 32.30
C LEU A 125 15.37 8.80 31.58
N SER A 126 14.20 8.49 32.15
CA SER A 126 13.21 7.62 31.51
C SER A 126 12.64 8.24 30.22
N LEU A 127 12.42 9.57 30.22
CA LEU A 127 11.95 10.31 29.05
C LEU A 127 13.00 10.30 27.93
N LEU A 128 14.27 10.51 28.28
CA LEU A 128 15.39 10.35 27.34
C LEU A 128 15.51 8.92 26.82
N GLY A 129 15.34 7.93 27.70
CA GLY A 129 15.37 6.49 27.35
C GLY A 129 14.26 6.07 26.38
N THR A 130 13.20 6.87 26.24
CA THR A 130 12.14 6.62 25.26
C THR A 130 12.62 6.86 23.83
N PHE A 131 13.60 7.72 23.62
CA PHE A 131 14.13 8.03 22.29
C PHE A 131 14.71 6.81 21.54
N PRO A 132 15.66 6.03 22.09
CA PRO A 132 16.19 4.86 21.40
C PRO A 132 15.10 3.81 21.11
N VAL A 133 14.13 3.66 22.01
CA VAL A 133 12.98 2.77 21.81
C VAL A 133 12.13 3.24 20.62
N ALA A 134 11.77 4.53 20.59
CA ALA A 134 11.00 5.11 19.49
C ALA A 134 11.72 4.97 18.14
N MET A 135 13.05 5.17 18.14
CA MET A 135 13.89 4.98 16.95
C MET A 135 13.88 3.53 16.45
N TYR A 136 14.12 2.58 17.36
CA TYR A 136 14.15 1.15 17.04
C TYR A 136 12.81 0.70 16.46
N LEU A 137 11.72 1.04 17.15
CA LEU A 137 10.35 0.71 16.73
C LEU A 137 10.02 1.30 15.35
N ARG A 138 10.40 2.55 15.10
CA ARG A 138 10.20 3.17 13.78
C ARG A 138 10.97 2.45 12.68
N LYS A 139 12.24 2.09 12.93
CA LYS A 139 13.06 1.39 11.94
C LYS A 139 12.42 0.06 11.55
N GLU A 140 11.95 -0.70 12.53
CA GLU A 140 11.28 -1.97 12.27
C GLU A 140 9.95 -1.78 11.53
N TYR A 141 9.19 -0.75 11.88
CA TYR A 141 7.97 -0.39 11.16
C TYR A 141 8.22 -0.04 9.69
N LEU A 142 9.25 0.75 9.39
CA LEU A 142 9.61 1.08 8.01
C LEU A 142 10.03 -0.17 7.23
N ARG A 143 10.81 -1.06 7.85
CA ARG A 143 11.20 -2.34 7.26
C ARG A 143 9.99 -3.22 6.92
N LEU A 144 8.99 -3.26 7.80
CA LEU A 144 7.73 -3.98 7.55
C LEU A 144 6.94 -3.37 6.39
N GLN A 145 6.85 -2.03 6.31
CA GLN A 145 6.20 -1.37 5.18
C GLN A 145 6.90 -1.61 3.84
N GLU A 146 8.24 -1.60 3.83
CA GLU A 146 9.03 -1.91 2.63
C GLU A 146 8.76 -3.35 2.15
N GLY A 147 8.70 -4.30 3.08
CA GLY A 147 8.32 -5.69 2.77
C GLY A 147 6.92 -5.79 2.13
N GLN A 148 5.93 -5.08 2.67
CA GLN A 148 4.58 -5.06 2.10
C GLN A 148 4.52 -4.48 0.68
N LYS A 149 5.27 -3.40 0.42
CA LYS A 149 5.36 -2.82 -0.94
C LYS A 149 5.99 -3.78 -1.92
N HIS A 150 7.04 -4.50 -1.51
CA HIS A 150 7.68 -5.51 -2.35
C HIS A 150 6.70 -6.65 -2.70
N ILE A 151 5.90 -7.11 -1.73
CA ILE A 151 4.84 -8.10 -1.95
C ILE A 151 3.81 -7.59 -2.97
N LEU A 152 3.41 -6.31 -2.88
CA LEU A 152 2.46 -5.72 -3.82
C LEU A 152 3.00 -5.66 -5.26
N ILE A 153 4.29 -5.32 -5.42
CA ILE A 153 4.96 -5.31 -6.73
C ILE A 153 5.02 -6.71 -7.33
N LEU A 154 5.43 -7.71 -6.54
CA LEU A 154 5.48 -9.11 -6.97
C LEU A 154 4.10 -9.62 -7.39
N LYS A 155 3.04 -9.28 -6.65
CA LYS A 155 1.67 -9.65 -7.00
C LYS A 155 1.23 -9.06 -8.35
N LYS A 156 1.54 -7.78 -8.59
CA LYS A 156 1.24 -7.10 -9.86
C LYS A 156 2.01 -7.71 -11.04
N GLN A 157 3.27 -8.11 -10.82
CA GLN A 157 4.06 -8.80 -11.85
C GLN A 157 3.51 -10.19 -12.17
N ALA A 158 3.10 -10.95 -11.15
CA ALA A 158 2.48 -12.26 -11.35
C ALA A 158 1.14 -12.16 -12.11
N GLU A 159 0.33 -11.15 -11.79
CA GLU A 159 -0.93 -10.87 -12.49
C GLU A 159 -0.70 -10.50 -13.95
N SER A 160 0.27 -9.61 -14.22
CA SER A 160 0.67 -9.25 -15.59
C SER A 160 1.22 -10.45 -16.38
N ALA A 161 1.99 -11.34 -15.74
CA ALA A 161 2.50 -12.54 -16.40
C ALA A 161 1.36 -13.49 -16.79
N ASN A 162 0.36 -13.66 -15.94
CA ASN A 162 -0.83 -14.45 -16.25
C ASN A 162 -1.62 -13.88 -17.43
N THR A 163 -1.80 -12.56 -17.49
CA THR A 163 -2.49 -11.90 -18.61
C THR A 163 -1.75 -12.12 -19.94
N THR A 164 -0.42 -12.01 -19.96
CA THR A 164 0.38 -12.27 -21.17
C THR A 164 0.26 -13.72 -21.64
N VAL A 165 0.22 -14.68 -20.69
CA VAL A 165 0.03 -16.09 -21.02
C VAL A 165 -1.37 -16.34 -21.59
N GLU A 166 -2.42 -15.73 -21.02
CA GLU A 166 -3.80 -15.82 -21.53
C GLU A 166 -3.93 -15.19 -22.93
N GLU A 167 -3.31 -14.03 -23.17
CA GLU A 167 -3.30 -13.39 -24.50
C GLU A 167 -2.56 -14.23 -25.55
N LEU A 168 -1.40 -14.81 -25.19
CA LEU A 168 -0.67 -15.72 -26.07
C LEU A 168 -1.50 -16.97 -26.40
N LEU A 169 -2.12 -17.59 -25.40
CA LEU A 169 -2.96 -18.77 -25.59
C LEU A 169 -4.16 -18.45 -26.49
N SER A 170 -4.83 -17.32 -26.25
CA SER A 170 -5.96 -16.84 -27.05
C SER A 170 -5.58 -16.59 -28.52
N ASN A 171 -4.43 -15.95 -28.75
CA ASN A 171 -3.91 -15.70 -30.10
C ASN A 171 -3.57 -17.01 -30.84
N ILE A 172 -2.93 -17.96 -30.16
CA ILE A 172 -2.58 -19.27 -30.72
C ILE A 172 -3.84 -20.06 -31.12
N VAL A 173 -4.84 -20.13 -30.23
CA VAL A 173 -6.13 -20.81 -30.49
C VAL A 173 -6.90 -20.11 -31.62
N THR A 174 -6.90 -18.78 -31.65
CA THR A 174 -7.58 -18.00 -32.70
C THR A 174 -6.93 -18.21 -34.06
N TYR A 175 -5.59 -18.20 -34.12
CA TYR A 175 -4.83 -18.46 -35.34
C TYR A 175 -5.11 -19.86 -35.89
N ALA A 176 -5.05 -20.89 -35.03
CA ALA A 176 -5.36 -22.27 -35.41
C ALA A 176 -6.79 -22.43 -35.94
N SER A 177 -7.75 -21.79 -35.26
CA SER A 177 -9.16 -21.81 -35.67
C SER A 177 -9.37 -21.16 -37.04
N ALA A 178 -8.65 -20.07 -37.33
CA ALA A 178 -8.72 -19.38 -38.63
C ALA A 178 -8.11 -20.22 -39.76
N GLU A 179 -6.94 -20.83 -39.54
CA GLU A 179 -6.23 -21.65 -40.53
C GLU A 179 -6.98 -22.95 -40.85
N LEU A 180 -7.61 -23.59 -39.86
CA LEU A 180 -8.39 -24.82 -40.07
C LEU A 180 -9.73 -24.59 -40.76
N ARG A 181 -10.27 -23.37 -40.66
CA ARG A 181 -11.58 -23.04 -41.24
C ARG A 181 -11.61 -23.26 -42.75
N GLN A 182 -10.57 -22.83 -43.46
CA GLN A 182 -10.57 -22.88 -44.92
C GLN A 182 -10.51 -24.32 -45.49
N PRO A 183 -9.61 -25.21 -45.02
CA PRO A 183 -9.63 -26.62 -45.39
C PRO A 183 -10.96 -27.32 -45.09
N LEU A 184 -11.55 -27.07 -43.91
CA LEU A 184 -12.82 -27.69 -43.52
C LEU A 184 -13.99 -27.23 -44.40
N ILE A 185 -14.05 -25.93 -44.74
CA ILE A 185 -15.04 -25.39 -45.68
C ILE A 185 -14.88 -26.03 -47.06
N ASN A 186 -13.63 -26.17 -47.54
CA ASN A 186 -13.35 -26.80 -48.82
C ASN A 186 -13.85 -28.25 -48.85
N ILE A 187 -13.54 -29.04 -47.82
CA ILE A 187 -14.01 -30.43 -47.67
C ILE A 187 -15.54 -30.46 -47.72
N LYS A 188 -16.22 -29.64 -46.90
CA LYS A 188 -17.68 -29.56 -46.88
C LYS A 188 -18.26 -29.26 -48.26
N ASN A 189 -17.74 -28.24 -48.94
CA ASN A 189 -18.27 -27.80 -50.23
C ASN A 189 -18.07 -28.86 -51.32
N TYR A 190 -16.89 -29.48 -51.40
CA TYR A 190 -16.63 -30.53 -52.39
C TYR A 190 -17.44 -31.80 -52.10
N SER A 191 -17.57 -32.20 -50.83
CA SER A 191 -18.42 -33.32 -50.43
C SER A 191 -19.89 -33.07 -50.76
N HIS A 192 -20.38 -31.85 -50.54
CA HIS A 192 -21.75 -31.47 -50.89
C HIS A 192 -22.00 -31.59 -52.41
N VAL A 193 -21.05 -31.14 -53.24
CA VAL A 193 -21.16 -31.30 -54.71
C VAL A 193 -21.21 -32.76 -55.10
N LEU A 194 -20.38 -33.62 -54.50
CA LEU A 194 -20.39 -35.06 -54.75
C LEU A 194 -21.71 -35.73 -54.38
N ILE A 195 -22.33 -35.33 -53.27
CA ILE A 195 -23.58 -35.93 -52.77
C ILE A 195 -24.80 -35.45 -53.56
N THR A 196 -24.83 -34.16 -53.96
CA THR A 196 -26.07 -33.52 -54.45
C THR A 196 -26.23 -33.60 -55.96
N ALA A 197 -25.14 -33.79 -56.70
CA ALA A 197 -25.19 -33.72 -58.16
C ALA A 197 -25.68 -35.02 -58.80
N LYS A 198 -26.77 -34.93 -59.56
CA LYS A 198 -27.46 -36.07 -60.19
C LYS A 198 -26.63 -36.84 -61.22
N LYS A 199 -25.65 -36.19 -61.87
CA LYS A 199 -24.70 -36.80 -62.82
C LYS A 199 -23.39 -36.00 -62.82
N LEU A 200 -22.31 -36.59 -62.31
CA LEU A 200 -20.94 -36.12 -62.57
C LEU A 200 -20.27 -37.02 -63.59
N SER A 201 -19.39 -36.45 -64.41
CA SER A 201 -18.42 -37.26 -65.13
C SER A 201 -17.41 -37.86 -64.15
N THR A 202 -16.90 -39.05 -64.47
CA THR A 202 -15.88 -39.75 -63.67
C THR A 202 -14.67 -38.85 -63.39
N GLU A 203 -14.25 -38.06 -64.39
CA GLU A 203 -13.14 -37.12 -64.28
C GLU A 203 -13.40 -35.99 -63.24
N LYS A 204 -14.60 -35.39 -63.24
CA LYS A 204 -14.96 -34.36 -62.25
C LYS A 204 -15.08 -34.96 -60.86
N MET A 205 -15.61 -36.18 -60.73
CA MET A 205 -15.69 -36.90 -59.47
C MET A 205 -14.30 -37.15 -58.87
N GLN A 206 -13.37 -37.66 -59.69
CA GLN A 206 -11.97 -37.87 -59.30
C GLN A 206 -11.32 -36.55 -58.85
N THR A 207 -11.61 -35.45 -59.56
CA THR A 207 -11.10 -34.12 -59.22
C THR A 207 -11.58 -33.65 -57.85
N TYR A 208 -12.87 -33.79 -57.54
CA TYR A 208 -13.40 -33.38 -56.23
C TYR A 208 -12.89 -34.27 -55.10
N LEU A 209 -12.80 -35.59 -55.30
CA LEU A 209 -12.20 -36.50 -54.33
C LEU A 209 -10.74 -36.13 -54.03
N ASN A 210 -9.95 -35.83 -55.07
CA ASN A 210 -8.57 -35.39 -54.89
C ASN A 210 -8.50 -34.06 -54.12
N ARG A 211 -9.37 -33.10 -54.42
CA ARG A 211 -9.43 -31.82 -53.69
C ARG A 211 -9.84 -31.97 -52.23
N ILE A 212 -10.73 -32.91 -51.91
CA ILE A 212 -11.08 -33.28 -50.53
C ILE A 212 -9.86 -33.86 -49.83
N TYR A 213 -9.17 -34.83 -50.46
CA TYR A 213 -7.97 -35.43 -49.92
C TYR A 213 -6.88 -34.40 -49.63
N THR A 214 -6.58 -33.51 -50.59
CA THR A 214 -5.61 -32.41 -50.39
C THR A 214 -6.04 -31.47 -49.27
N SER A 215 -7.32 -31.12 -49.17
CA SER A 215 -7.81 -30.25 -48.11
C SER A 215 -7.73 -30.93 -46.73
N ALA A 216 -8.01 -32.23 -46.65
CA ALA A 216 -7.85 -33.01 -45.43
C ALA A 216 -6.38 -33.10 -45.00
N GLN A 217 -5.46 -33.35 -45.94
CA GLN A 217 -4.01 -33.33 -45.68
C GLN A 217 -3.54 -31.96 -45.19
N ASN A 218 -4.01 -30.87 -45.81
CA ASN A 218 -3.68 -29.52 -45.36
C ASN A 218 -4.22 -29.23 -43.96
N ALA A 219 -5.43 -29.67 -43.62
CA ALA A 219 -5.97 -29.53 -42.26
C ALA A 219 -5.09 -30.28 -41.25
N LEU A 220 -4.69 -31.51 -41.57
CA LEU A 220 -3.82 -32.35 -40.75
C LEU A 220 -2.44 -31.72 -40.53
N LEU A 221 -1.85 -31.15 -41.58
CA LEU A 221 -0.60 -30.41 -41.48
C LEU A 221 -0.72 -29.19 -40.57
N GLN A 222 -1.82 -28.44 -40.65
CA GLN A 222 -2.07 -27.28 -39.78
C GLN A 222 -2.27 -27.69 -38.31
N ILE A 223 -2.96 -28.81 -38.05
CA ILE A 223 -3.08 -29.38 -36.69
C ILE A 223 -1.71 -29.76 -36.14
N ASN A 224 -0.90 -30.49 -36.92
CA ASN A 224 0.43 -30.90 -36.49
C ASN A 224 1.35 -29.71 -36.22
N LYS A 225 1.25 -28.65 -37.04
CA LYS A 225 2.00 -27.40 -36.84
C LYS A 225 1.56 -26.69 -35.56
N PHE A 226 0.25 -26.62 -35.31
CA PHE A 226 -0.28 -26.09 -34.06
C PHE A 226 0.19 -26.87 -32.83
N ASP A 227 0.20 -28.20 -32.89
CA ASP A 227 0.68 -29.04 -31.78
C ASP A 227 2.18 -28.80 -31.50
N GLU A 228 2.98 -28.66 -32.56
CA GLU A 228 4.42 -28.35 -32.45
C GLU A 228 4.65 -26.95 -31.84
N GLU A 229 3.89 -25.94 -32.25
CA GLU A 229 3.99 -24.57 -31.75
C GLU A 229 3.44 -24.40 -30.32
N SER A 230 2.41 -25.17 -29.93
CA SER A 230 1.74 -25.05 -28.63
C SER A 230 2.35 -25.92 -27.53
N THR A 231 2.88 -27.10 -27.87
CA THR A 231 3.45 -28.05 -26.88
C THR A 231 4.97 -28.17 -26.93
N GLY A 232 5.61 -27.64 -27.98
CA GLY A 232 7.05 -27.78 -28.20
C GLY A 232 7.48 -29.22 -28.53
N MET A 233 6.54 -30.14 -28.77
CA MET A 233 6.81 -31.54 -29.08
C MET A 233 6.06 -31.97 -30.35
N LYS A 234 6.78 -32.59 -31.29
CA LYS A 234 6.18 -33.25 -32.45
C LYS A 234 5.51 -34.56 -32.01
N ILE A 235 4.19 -34.57 -31.92
CA ILE A 235 3.44 -35.82 -31.77
C ILE A 235 3.54 -36.55 -33.11
N LYS A 236 4.37 -37.59 -33.18
CA LYS A 236 4.40 -38.47 -34.36
C LYS A 236 3.05 -39.18 -34.46
N SER A 237 2.17 -38.69 -35.33
CA SER A 237 0.98 -39.45 -35.72
C SER A 237 1.42 -40.60 -36.63
N SER A 238 1.49 -41.80 -36.05
CA SER A 238 1.65 -43.04 -36.80
C SER A 238 0.29 -43.48 -37.33
N LEU A 239 -0.05 -43.07 -38.54
CA LEU A 239 -1.12 -43.65 -39.35
C LEU A 239 -0.68 -43.68 -40.82
#